data_AF-A0A7W0LLK6-F1
#
_entry.id   AF-A0A7W0LLK6-F1
#
_cell.length_a   1.000
_cell.length_b   1.000
_cell.length_c   1.000
_cell.angle_alpha   90.00
_cell.angle_beta   90.00
_cell.angle_gamma   90.00
#
_symmetry.space_group_name_H-M   'P 1'
#
loop_
_entity.id
_entity.type
_entity.pdbx_description
1 polymer ?
#
loop_
_entity_poly.entity_id
_entity_poly.type
_entity_poly.pdbx_seq_one_letter_code
_entity_poly.pdbx_strand_id
1 'polypeptide(L)'
;MTGQATRAVLFDALGTLVYLEPPAPRLRALLAEQGVVVGEERAQEGVAAEIDYYLAHHVEAGTPGALEALRGRCAAVMSAAIGVPVERETMLASLRFGVFEDAEPTLRELRARGVRLVVASNWDCSLPERLEEAGLLSLLHGAAASAVAGAAKPDPAVF
;
A
#
# COMPACT_ATOMS: atom_id res chain seq x y z
N MET A 1 13.96 34.35 16.62
CA MET A 1 13.48 32.99 16.88
C MET A 1 14.50 32.03 16.29
N THR A 2 15.35 31.41 17.10
CA THR A 2 16.19 30.30 16.65
C THR A 2 15.27 29.12 16.39
N GLY A 3 14.85 28.94 15.13
CA GLY A 3 14.01 27.82 14.73
C GLY A 3 14.70 26.52 15.12
N GLN A 4 13.99 25.69 15.87
CA GLN A 4 14.50 24.37 16.25
C GLN A 4 14.80 23.59 14.96
N ALA A 5 16.04 23.17 14.76
CA ALA A 5 16.41 22.41 13.58
C ALA A 5 15.58 21.12 13.53
N THR A 6 14.87 20.88 12.41
CA THR A 6 14.09 19.67 12.19
C THR A 6 14.98 18.44 12.31
N ARG A 7 14.70 17.58 13.29
CA ARG A 7 15.49 16.38 13.57
C ARG A 7 14.95 15.13 12.89
N ALA A 8 13.65 15.11 12.60
CA ALA A 8 12.97 14.00 11.96
C ALA A 8 11.87 14.48 11.01
N VAL A 9 11.61 13.71 9.97
CA VAL A 9 10.46 13.86 9.06
C VAL A 9 9.76 12.51 8.96
N LEU A 10 8.45 12.53 9.16
CA LEU A 10 7.59 11.38 8.94
C LEU A 10 6.93 11.54 7.56
N PHE A 11 7.04 10.52 6.73
CA PHE A 11 6.40 10.46 5.42
C PHE A 11 5.20 9.53 5.48
N ASP A 12 4.15 9.89 4.75
CA ASP A 12 3.19 8.87 4.32
C ASP A 12 3.80 7.99 3.21
N ALA A 13 3.18 6.85 2.90
CA ALA A 13 3.63 5.97 1.83
C ALA A 13 2.85 6.21 0.53
N LEU A 14 1.58 5.78 0.48
CA LEU A 14 0.76 5.81 -0.73
C LEU A 14 0.36 7.25 -1.07
N GLY A 15 0.64 7.69 -2.30
CA GLY A 15 0.41 9.06 -2.74
C GLY A 15 1.47 10.05 -2.26
N THR A 16 2.54 9.59 -1.60
CA THR A 16 3.68 10.43 -1.17
C THR A 16 5.01 9.91 -1.68
N LEU A 17 5.38 8.67 -1.34
CA LEU A 17 6.62 8.04 -1.80
C LEU A 17 6.36 7.03 -2.93
N VAL A 18 5.26 6.30 -2.81
CA VAL A 18 4.81 5.30 -3.77
C VAL A 18 3.42 5.64 -4.29
N TYR A 19 3.08 5.17 -5.48
CA TYR A 19 1.74 5.27 -6.03
C TYR A 19 1.26 3.91 -6.50
N LEU A 20 -0.05 3.70 -6.47
CA LEU A 20 -0.69 2.53 -7.06
C LEU A 20 -0.96 2.83 -8.54
N GLU A 21 -0.38 2.04 -9.45
CA GLU A 21 -0.77 2.07 -10.86
C GLU A 21 -2.26 1.69 -10.98
N PRO A 22 -3.02 2.25 -11.95
CA PRO A 22 -4.41 1.86 -12.17
C PRO A 22 -4.56 0.33 -12.30
N PRO A 23 -5.20 -0.36 -11.34
CA PRO A 23 -5.16 -1.83 -11.31
C PRO A 23 -6.09 -2.48 -12.34
N ALA A 24 -7.21 -1.83 -12.66
CA ALA A 24 -8.28 -2.42 -13.48
C ALA A 24 -7.83 -2.90 -14.88
N PRO A 25 -7.01 -2.15 -15.66
CA PRO A 25 -6.48 -2.65 -16.93
C PRO A 25 -5.66 -3.94 -16.77
N ARG A 26 -4.84 -4.03 -15.71
CA ARG A 26 -4.00 -5.19 -15.46
C ARG A 26 -4.81 -6.39 -14.96
N LEU A 27 -5.77 -6.15 -14.08
CA LEU A 27 -6.71 -7.18 -13.63
C LEU A 27 -7.44 -7.82 -14.82
N ARG A 28 -7.92 -7.00 -15.77
CA ARG A 28 -8.57 -7.49 -16.99
C ARG A 28 -7.66 -8.35 -17.85
N ALA A 29 -6.41 -7.94 -18.03
CA ALA A 29 -5.44 -8.71 -18.79
C ALA A 29 -5.20 -10.09 -18.15
N LEU A 30 -4.99 -10.13 -16.83
CA LEU A 30 -4.78 -11.39 -16.10
C LEU A 30 -6.00 -12.31 -16.13
N LEU A 31 -7.21 -11.78 -16.01
CA LEU A 31 -8.45 -12.56 -16.15
C LEU A 31 -8.63 -13.09 -17.58
N ALA A 32 -8.27 -12.29 -18.59
CA ALA A 32 -8.35 -12.71 -19.99
C ALA A 32 -7.37 -13.86 -20.29
N GLU A 33 -6.17 -13.86 -19.69
CA GLU A 33 -5.22 -14.99 -19.76
C GLU A 33 -5.81 -16.29 -19.16
N GLN A 34 -6.75 -16.16 -18.21
CA GLN A 34 -7.49 -17.27 -17.60
C GLN A 34 -8.78 -17.63 -18.35
N GLY A 35 -9.04 -17.01 -19.51
CA GLY A 35 -10.24 -17.23 -20.31
C GLY A 35 -11.49 -16.48 -19.83
N VAL A 36 -11.34 -15.53 -18.91
CA VAL A 36 -12.44 -14.74 -18.33
C VAL A 36 -12.40 -13.31 -18.87
N VAL A 37 -13.44 -12.92 -19.61
CA VAL A 37 -13.53 -11.57 -20.20
C VAL A 37 -14.38 -10.67 -19.30
N VAL A 38 -13.78 -9.59 -18.81
CA VAL A 38 -14.43 -8.60 -17.95
C VAL A 38 -14.38 -7.22 -18.60
N GLY A 39 -15.52 -6.51 -18.58
CA GLY A 39 -15.63 -5.13 -19.03
C GLY A 39 -14.85 -4.16 -18.14
N GLU A 40 -14.50 -3.00 -18.66
CA GLU A 40 -13.71 -2.00 -17.92
C GLU A 40 -14.41 -1.53 -16.64
N GLU A 41 -15.69 -1.16 -16.74
CA GLU A 41 -16.51 -0.71 -15.62
C GLU A 41 -16.53 -1.72 -14.47
N ARG A 42 -16.84 -2.99 -14.76
CA ARG A 42 -16.83 -4.04 -13.73
C ARG A 42 -15.47 -4.25 -13.08
N ALA A 43 -14.39 -4.17 -13.85
CA ALA A 43 -13.05 -4.28 -13.28
C ALA A 43 -12.73 -3.08 -12.37
N GLN A 44 -13.17 -1.87 -12.73
CA GLN A 44 -13.05 -0.69 -11.88
C GLN A 44 -13.88 -0.83 -10.60
N GLU A 45 -15.12 -1.32 -10.70
CA GLU A 45 -15.98 -1.61 -9.55
C GLU A 45 -15.35 -2.64 -8.61
N GLY A 46 -14.78 -3.72 -9.16
CA GLY A 46 -14.07 -4.74 -8.39
C GLY A 46 -12.88 -4.21 -7.62
N VAL A 47 -12.06 -3.37 -8.28
CA VAL A 47 -10.90 -2.72 -7.66
C VAL A 47 -11.34 -1.71 -6.60
N ALA A 48 -12.35 -0.90 -6.87
CA ALA A 48 -12.87 0.05 -5.89
C ALA A 48 -13.42 -0.66 -4.65
N ALA A 49 -14.22 -1.71 -4.83
CA ALA A 49 -14.76 -2.51 -3.73
C ALA A 49 -13.66 -3.16 -2.89
N GLU A 50 -12.58 -3.62 -3.53
CA GLU A 50 -11.41 -4.16 -2.82
C GLU A 50 -10.68 -3.10 -2.00
N ILE A 51 -10.39 -1.94 -2.59
CA ILE A 51 -9.70 -0.83 -1.92
C ILE A 51 -10.52 -0.35 -0.73
N ASP A 52 -11.84 -0.16 -0.90
CA ASP A 52 -12.73 0.27 0.19
C ASP A 52 -12.72 -0.75 1.34
N TYR A 53 -12.81 -2.04 1.00
CA TYR A 53 -12.76 -3.10 1.99
C TYR A 53 -11.40 -3.15 2.71
N TYR A 54 -10.30 -3.05 1.96
CA TYR A 54 -8.95 -3.01 2.52
C TYR A 54 -8.80 -1.83 3.48
N LEU A 55 -9.16 -0.61 3.06
CA LEU A 55 -9.02 0.59 3.89
C LEU A 55 -9.82 0.47 5.19
N ALA A 56 -10.98 -0.16 5.17
CA ALA A 56 -11.79 -0.40 6.36
C ALA A 56 -11.19 -1.45 7.32
N HIS A 57 -10.39 -2.40 6.83
CA HIS A 57 -9.94 -3.57 7.61
C HIS A 57 -8.41 -3.73 7.72
N HIS A 58 -7.61 -2.87 7.10
CA HIS A 58 -6.15 -3.02 7.02
C HIS A 58 -5.50 -3.10 8.41
N VAL A 59 -6.07 -2.43 9.42
CA VAL A 59 -5.56 -2.45 10.80
C VAL A 59 -5.59 -3.87 11.41
N GLU A 60 -6.46 -4.75 10.94
CA GLU A 60 -6.51 -6.15 11.38
C GLU A 60 -5.30 -6.97 10.92
N ALA A 61 -4.62 -6.53 9.85
CA ALA A 61 -3.54 -7.26 9.20
C ALA A 61 -2.15 -6.93 9.79
N GLY A 62 -2.03 -6.98 11.12
CA GLY A 62 -0.79 -6.72 11.85
C GLY A 62 0.24 -7.86 11.84
N THR A 63 -0.13 -9.02 11.28
CA THR A 63 0.74 -10.21 11.19
C THR A 63 0.60 -10.87 9.81
N PRO A 64 1.59 -11.67 9.36
CA PRO A 64 1.50 -12.35 8.06
C PRO A 64 0.25 -13.23 7.89
N GLY A 65 -0.14 -13.97 8.95
CA GLY A 65 -1.34 -14.80 8.91
C GLY A 65 -2.64 -13.99 8.81
N ALA A 66 -2.72 -12.87 9.53
CA ALA A 66 -3.87 -11.97 9.46
C ALA A 66 -3.95 -11.24 8.10
N LEU A 67 -2.81 -10.86 7.53
CA LEU A 67 -2.71 -10.28 6.19
C LEU A 67 -3.17 -11.27 5.12
N GLU A 68 -2.77 -12.53 5.21
CA GLU A 68 -3.22 -13.57 4.28
C GLU A 68 -4.75 -13.76 4.34
N ALA A 69 -5.31 -13.78 5.56
CA ALA A 69 -6.75 -13.85 5.76
C ALA A 69 -7.48 -12.60 5.18
N LEU A 70 -6.94 -11.40 5.40
CA LEU A 70 -7.48 -10.16 4.83
C LEU A 70 -7.48 -10.20 3.29
N ARG A 71 -6.35 -10.60 2.68
CA ARG A 71 -6.22 -10.71 1.22
C ARG A 71 -7.23 -11.70 0.63
N GLY A 72 -7.51 -12.80 1.32
CA GLY A 72 -8.57 -13.72 0.92
C GLY A 72 -9.97 -13.07 0.92
N ARG A 73 -10.28 -12.25 1.92
CA ARG A 73 -11.55 -11.51 1.98
C ARG A 73 -11.64 -10.40 0.93
N CYS A 74 -10.55 -9.66 0.70
CA CYS A 74 -10.43 -8.69 -0.39
C CYS A 74 -10.74 -9.35 -1.75
N ALA A 75 -10.16 -10.51 -2.03
CA ALA A 75 -10.41 -11.25 -3.28
C ALA A 75 -11.87 -11.70 -3.41
N ALA A 76 -12.50 -12.12 -2.31
CA ALA A 76 -13.93 -12.47 -2.29
C ALA A 76 -14.83 -11.24 -2.56
N VAL A 77 -14.50 -10.09 -1.99
CA VAL A 77 -15.21 -8.82 -2.23
C VAL A 77 -15.07 -8.38 -3.70
N MET A 78 -13.85 -8.41 -4.23
CA MET A 78 -13.58 -8.12 -5.63
C MET A 78 -14.37 -9.06 -6.56
N SER A 79 -14.36 -10.37 -6.26
CA SER A 79 -15.11 -11.37 -7.03
C SER A 79 -16.61 -11.08 -7.05
N ALA A 80 -17.18 -10.75 -5.89
CA ALA A 80 -18.60 -10.43 -5.76
C ALA A 80 -18.98 -9.18 -6.56
N ALA A 81 -18.15 -8.13 -6.54
CA ALA A 81 -18.37 -6.90 -7.29
C ALA A 81 -18.26 -7.11 -8.81
N ILE A 82 -17.28 -7.89 -9.27
CA ILE A 82 -17.09 -8.16 -10.71
C ILE A 82 -18.16 -9.15 -11.23
N GLY A 83 -18.63 -10.05 -10.38
CA GLY A 83 -19.57 -11.13 -10.72
C GLY A 83 -18.91 -12.38 -11.29
N VAL A 84 -17.59 -12.51 -11.16
CA VAL A 84 -16.82 -13.73 -11.48
C VAL A 84 -15.76 -13.99 -10.41
N PRO A 85 -15.33 -15.24 -10.21
CA PRO A 85 -14.22 -15.54 -9.30
C PRO A 85 -12.93 -14.82 -9.71
N VAL A 86 -12.28 -14.18 -8.74
CA VAL A 86 -10.93 -13.62 -8.85
C VAL A 86 -10.09 -14.24 -7.75
N GLU A 87 -9.10 -15.03 -8.15
CA GLU A 87 -8.15 -15.62 -7.21
C GLU A 87 -7.30 -14.54 -6.53
N ARG A 88 -6.94 -14.77 -5.26
CA ARG A 88 -6.13 -13.84 -4.45
C ARG A 88 -4.83 -13.46 -5.17
N GLU A 89 -4.16 -14.42 -5.78
CA GLU A 89 -2.93 -14.20 -6.55
C GLU A 89 -3.16 -13.27 -7.74
N THR A 90 -4.29 -13.42 -8.44
CA THR A 90 -4.66 -12.58 -9.58
C THR A 90 -4.93 -11.14 -9.14
N MET A 91 -5.67 -10.99 -8.03
CA MET A 91 -5.90 -9.69 -7.40
C MET A 91 -4.57 -9.04 -7.01
N LEU A 92 -3.71 -9.73 -6.25
CA LEU A 92 -2.42 -9.21 -5.82
C LEU A 92 -1.50 -8.85 -7.00
N ALA A 93 -1.47 -9.67 -8.05
CA ALA A 93 -0.68 -9.42 -9.24
C ALA A 93 -1.18 -8.20 -10.05
N SER A 94 -2.43 -7.78 -9.86
CA SER A 94 -2.98 -6.57 -10.48
C SER A 94 -2.60 -5.28 -9.75
N LEU A 95 -2.29 -5.37 -8.45
CA LEU A 95 -1.92 -4.24 -7.59
C LEU A 95 -0.41 -3.97 -7.69
N ARG A 96 -0.02 -3.03 -8.56
CA ARG A 96 1.39 -2.64 -8.73
C ARG A 96 1.68 -1.26 -8.16
N PHE A 97 2.75 -1.20 -7.38
CA PHE A 97 3.24 0.04 -6.82
C PHE A 97 4.44 0.55 -7.62
N GLY A 98 4.35 1.81 -8.05
CA GLY A 98 5.47 2.58 -8.57
C GLY A 98 6.04 3.52 -7.51
N VAL A 99 7.22 4.08 -7.77
CA VAL A 99 7.89 5.06 -6.91
C VAL A 99 7.88 6.42 -7.61
N PHE A 100 7.56 7.49 -6.88
CA PHE A 100 7.67 8.83 -7.45
C PHE A 100 9.14 9.19 -7.73
N GLU A 101 9.41 9.80 -8.87
CA GLU A 101 10.79 10.07 -9.36
C GLU A 101 11.62 10.91 -8.37
N ASP A 102 10.97 11.78 -7.60
CA ASP A 102 11.57 12.67 -6.62
C ASP A 102 11.68 12.05 -5.20
N ALA A 103 11.10 10.88 -4.95
CA ALA A 103 11.10 10.24 -3.64
C ALA A 103 12.53 9.88 -3.19
N GLU A 104 13.27 9.10 -3.98
CA GLU A 104 14.63 8.72 -3.63
C GLU A 104 15.59 9.93 -3.51
N PRO A 105 15.66 10.86 -4.48
CA PRO A 105 16.52 12.04 -4.36
C PRO A 105 16.22 12.86 -3.10
N THR A 106 14.95 13.06 -2.77
CA THR A 106 14.53 13.81 -1.57
C THR A 106 14.96 13.12 -0.29
N LEU A 107 14.74 11.80 -0.18
CA LEU A 107 15.16 11.04 1.00
C LEU A 107 16.69 11.07 1.17
N ARG A 108 17.45 10.96 0.09
CA ARG A 108 18.93 11.07 0.12
C ARG A 108 19.39 12.44 0.61
N GLU A 109 18.79 13.52 0.10
CA GLU A 109 19.14 14.87 0.50
C GLU A 109 18.85 15.14 1.98
N LEU A 110 17.68 14.73 2.47
CA LEU A 110 17.32 14.89 3.88
C LEU A 110 18.23 14.08 4.80
N ARG A 111 18.61 12.86 4.37
CA ARG A 111 19.56 12.03 5.11
C ARG A 111 20.95 12.67 5.17
N ALA A 112 21.43 13.26 4.06
CA ALA A 112 22.70 13.98 4.02
C ALA A 112 22.72 15.20 4.97
N ARG A 113 21.55 15.80 5.24
CA ARG A 113 21.36 16.86 6.23
C ARG A 113 21.25 16.35 7.68
N GLY A 114 21.38 15.05 7.91
CA GLY A 114 21.31 14.43 9.24
C GLY A 114 19.90 14.26 9.80
N VAL A 115 18.86 14.40 8.97
CA VAL A 115 17.46 14.26 9.38
C VAL A 115 17.10 12.78 9.47
N ARG A 116 16.41 12.38 10.54
CA ARG A 116 15.82 11.03 10.67
C ARG A 116 14.57 10.92 9.81
N LEU A 117 14.44 9.83 9.07
CA LEU A 117 13.35 9.62 8.11
C LEU A 117 12.60 8.35 8.50
N VAL A 118 11.30 8.47 8.72
CA VAL A 118 10.42 7.35 9.07
C VAL A 118 9.20 7.40 8.18
N VAL A 119 8.71 6.25 7.73
CA VAL A 119 7.40 6.17 7.07
C VAL A 119 6.34 5.84 8.11
N ALA A 120 5.23 6.56 8.14
CA ALA A 120 4.07 6.30 8.98
C ALA A 120 2.83 6.22 8.09
N SER A 121 2.29 5.01 7.90
CA SER A 121 1.30 4.74 6.85
C SER A 121 0.11 3.94 7.36
N ASN A 122 -1.08 4.25 6.83
CA ASN A 122 -2.25 3.39 6.99
C ASN A 122 -2.09 2.20 6.07
N TRP A 123 -1.40 1.17 6.56
CA TRP A 123 -0.95 0.01 5.80
C TRP A 123 -0.94 -1.22 6.71
N ASP A 124 -1.03 -2.40 6.10
CA ASP A 124 -0.82 -3.68 6.76
C ASP A 124 0.66 -3.95 7.11
N CYS A 125 0.94 -5.09 7.75
CA CYS A 125 2.28 -5.46 8.19
C CYS A 125 3.34 -5.58 7.08
N SER A 126 2.94 -5.63 5.79
CA SER A 126 3.87 -5.72 4.66
C SER A 126 4.54 -4.39 4.26
N LEU A 127 4.24 -3.28 4.94
CA LEU A 127 4.84 -1.97 4.61
C LEU A 127 6.38 -2.01 4.47
N PRO A 128 7.17 -2.63 5.37
CA PRO A 128 8.62 -2.71 5.20
C PRO A 128 9.04 -3.44 3.92
N GLU A 129 8.38 -4.56 3.59
CA GLU A 129 8.63 -5.36 2.40
C GLU A 129 8.34 -4.54 1.14
N ARG A 130 7.24 -3.77 1.13
CA ARG A 130 6.88 -2.87 0.02
C ARG A 130 7.89 -1.74 -0.16
N LEU A 131 8.41 -1.18 0.92
CA LEU A 131 9.45 -0.16 0.87
C LEU A 131 10.79 -0.74 0.39
N GLU A 132 11.07 -2.01 0.67
CA GLU A 132 12.25 -2.71 0.18
C GLU A 132 12.17 -3.00 -1.31
N GLU A 133 11.03 -3.52 -1.79
CA GLU A 133 10.73 -3.71 -3.21
C GLU A 133 10.82 -2.39 -4.00
N ALA A 134 10.42 -1.28 -3.38
CA ALA A 134 10.54 0.07 -3.93
C ALA A 134 11.98 0.63 -3.90
N GLY A 135 12.95 -0.06 -3.30
CA GLY A 135 14.33 0.41 -3.13
C GLY A 135 14.50 1.54 -2.10
N LEU A 136 13.46 1.88 -1.34
CA LEU A 136 13.45 3.02 -0.42
C LEU A 136 13.84 2.65 1.02
N LEU A 137 13.64 1.38 1.43
CA LEU A 137 13.83 0.97 2.82
C LEU A 137 15.23 1.31 3.37
N SER A 138 16.27 1.16 2.55
CA SER A 138 17.66 1.45 2.92
C SER A 138 17.97 2.94 3.19
N LEU A 139 17.08 3.84 2.75
CA LEU A 139 17.16 5.29 2.96
C LEU A 139 16.43 5.73 4.23
N LEU A 140 15.58 4.87 4.79
CA LEU A 140 14.73 5.13 5.93
C LEU A 140 15.37 4.60 7.22
N HIS A 141 14.97 5.18 8.35
CA HIS A 141 15.37 4.74 9.68
C HIS A 141 14.31 3.85 10.35
N GLY A 142 13.11 3.77 9.77
CA GLY A 142 12.02 2.93 10.25
C GLY A 142 10.76 3.09 9.42
N ALA A 143 9.81 2.18 9.64
CA ALA A 143 8.47 2.23 9.09
C ALA A 143 7.45 1.80 10.16
N ALA A 144 6.40 2.61 10.32
CA ALA A 144 5.27 2.38 11.20
C ALA A 144 4.03 2.12 10.35
N ALA A 145 3.58 0.87 10.34
CA ALA A 145 2.33 0.45 9.73
C ALA A 145 1.21 0.52 10.78
N SER A 146 0.08 1.13 10.44
CA SER A 146 -1.09 1.23 11.32
C SER A 146 -1.55 -0.13 11.86
N ALA A 147 -1.46 -1.19 11.05
CA ALA A 147 -1.85 -2.53 11.49
C ALA A 147 -0.93 -3.11 12.56
N VAL A 148 0.36 -2.76 12.55
CA VAL A 148 1.31 -3.16 13.59
C VAL A 148 1.14 -2.29 14.84
N ALA A 149 0.80 -1.01 14.67
CA ALA A 149 0.48 -0.10 15.76
C ALA A 149 -0.89 -0.39 16.42
N GLY A 150 -1.78 -1.09 15.72
CA GLY A 150 -3.15 -1.38 16.17
C GLY A 150 -4.12 -0.21 16.05
N ALA A 151 -3.71 0.89 15.39
CA ALA A 151 -4.52 2.08 15.18
C ALA A 151 -4.13 2.76 13.85
N ALA A 152 -5.08 3.41 13.19
CA ALA A 152 -4.86 4.12 11.93
C ALA A 152 -4.77 5.64 12.16
N LYS A 153 -3.97 6.33 11.34
CA LYS A 153 -3.98 7.80 11.26
C LYS A 153 -5.42 8.30 11.08
N PRO A 154 -5.85 9.35 11.79
CA PRO A 154 -5.02 10.31 12.53
C PRO A 154 -4.72 9.95 14.00
N ASP A 155 -4.88 8.69 14.43
CA ASP A 155 -4.55 8.28 15.80
C ASP A 155 -3.06 8.54 16.13
N PRO A 156 -2.73 9.14 17.29
CA PRO A 156 -1.36 9.46 17.67
C PRO A 156 -0.46 8.22 17.86
N ALA A 157 -1.00 7.02 18.08
CA ALA A 157 -0.21 5.80 18.31
C ALA A 157 0.68 5.41 17.10
N VAL A 158 0.41 5.95 15.91
CA VAL A 158 1.19 5.69 14.69
C VAL A 158 2.41 6.63 14.54
N PHE A 159 2.46 7.75 15.28
CA PHE A 159 3.48 8.80 15.15
C PHE A 159 4.50 8.77 16.31
#